data_AF-A0A6I5AE10-F1
#
_entry.id   AF-A0A6I5AE10-F1
#
_cell.length_a   1.000
_cell.length_b   1.000
_cell.length_c   1.000
_cell.angle_alpha   90.00
_cell.angle_beta   90.00
_cell.angle_gamma   90.00
#
_symmetry.space_group_name_H-M   'P 1'
#
loop_
_entity.id
_entity.type
_entity.pdbx_description
1 polymer ?
#
loop_
_entity_poly.entity_id
_entity_poly.type
_entity_poly.pdbx_seq_one_letter_code
_entity_poly.pdbx_strand_id
1 'polypeptide(L)'
;MWLLDQWAERHIIAAQSKGEFDDLPGTGEPLTLDDDSHIPPELRAGYRLLKNAGCLPPELEQRREAIQLLEILAGIRKDDPSYQEVSRRLSLLELKLRQAGLSTEFLHGEYADKLLQKINDK
;
A
#
# COMPACT_ATOMS: atom_id res chain seq x y z
N MET A 1 19.70 -20.20 -0.77
CA MET A 1 19.84 -18.80 -1.20
C MET A 1 20.05 -18.79 -2.70
N TRP A 2 19.29 -17.99 -3.44
CA TRP A 2 19.20 -18.05 -4.91
C TRP A 2 20.48 -17.45 -5.54
N LEU A 3 20.82 -17.83 -6.78
CA LEU A 3 22.05 -17.38 -7.44
C LEU A 3 22.12 -15.84 -7.59
N LEU A 4 20.95 -15.20 -7.75
CA LEU A 4 20.79 -13.76 -7.84
C LEU A 4 21.11 -13.05 -6.52
N ASP A 5 20.74 -13.65 -5.38
CA ASP A 5 21.02 -13.10 -4.05
C ASP A 5 22.54 -13.01 -3.84
N GLN A 6 23.26 -14.08 -4.18
CA GLN A 6 24.73 -14.10 -4.05
C GLN A 6 25.44 -13.08 -4.95
N TRP A 7 24.88 -12.80 -6.12
CA TRP A 7 25.44 -11.82 -7.05
C TRP A 7 25.19 -10.40 -6.57
N ALA A 8 23.97 -10.11 -6.08
CA ALA A 8 23.65 -8.84 -5.44
C ALA A 8 24.52 -8.60 -4.20
N GLU A 9 24.67 -9.59 -3.32
CA GLU A 9 25.50 -9.52 -2.11
C GLU A 9 26.95 -9.17 -2.46
N ARG A 10 27.54 -9.85 -3.45
CA ARG A 10 28.90 -9.57 -3.92
C ARG A 10 29.06 -8.15 -4.46
N HIS A 11 28.08 -7.65 -5.20
CA HIS A 11 28.11 -6.28 -5.70
C HIS A 11 28.01 -5.24 -4.58
N ILE A 12 27.14 -5.47 -3.60
CA ILE A 12 26.98 -4.59 -2.44
C ILE A 12 28.28 -4.56 -1.61
N ILE A 13 28.88 -5.72 -1.34
CA ILE A 13 30.15 -5.81 -0.59
C ILE A 13 31.29 -5.12 -1.36
N ALA A 14 31.35 -5.30 -2.68
CA ALA A 14 32.35 -4.64 -3.50
C ALA A 14 32.20 -3.11 -3.47
N ALA A 15 30.98 -2.59 -3.56
CA ALA A 15 30.69 -1.16 -3.46
C ALA A 15 31.04 -0.60 -2.07
N GLN A 16 30.69 -1.31 -0.99
CA GLN A 16 31.11 -0.96 0.38
C GLN A 16 32.63 -0.91 0.52
N SER A 17 33.34 -1.92 -0.01
CA SER A 17 34.81 -1.98 0.08
C SER A 17 35.52 -0.84 -0.67
N LYS A 18 34.86 -0.27 -1.67
CA LYS A 18 35.34 0.87 -2.46
C LYS A 18 34.96 2.22 -1.84
N GLY A 19 34.19 2.23 -0.76
CA GLY A 19 33.68 3.46 -0.16
C GLY A 19 32.62 4.15 -1.01
N GLU A 20 31.94 3.44 -1.94
CA GLU A 20 30.89 4.04 -2.78
C GLU A 20 29.65 4.48 -1.97
N PHE A 21 29.54 4.04 -0.70
CA PHE A 21 28.51 4.47 0.24
C PHE A 21 29.00 5.53 1.24
N ASP A 22 30.29 5.89 1.21
CA ASP A 22 30.84 6.95 2.04
C ASP A 22 30.50 8.31 1.40
N ASP A 23 30.04 9.26 2.22
CA ASP A 23 29.73 10.65 1.80
C ASP A 23 28.64 10.76 0.70
N LEU A 24 27.60 9.93 0.78
CA LEU A 24 26.44 10.06 -0.08
C LEU A 24 25.75 11.43 0.12
N PRO A 25 25.13 11.99 -0.93
CA PRO A 25 24.38 13.23 -0.79
C PRO A 25 23.28 13.08 0.27
N GLY A 26 23.32 13.91 1.30
CA GLY A 26 22.41 13.85 2.45
C GLY A 26 22.89 12.95 3.61
N THR A 27 24.10 12.39 3.57
CA THR A 27 24.66 11.62 4.70
C THR A 27 24.79 12.51 5.94
N GLY A 28 24.13 12.10 7.02
CA GLY A 28 24.14 12.81 8.31
C GLY A 28 23.17 14.01 8.39
N GLU A 29 22.49 14.35 7.29
CA GLU A 29 21.46 15.38 7.28
C GLU A 29 20.11 14.83 7.77
N PRO A 30 19.25 15.67 8.38
CA PRO A 30 17.90 15.27 8.73
C PRO A 30 17.11 14.87 7.48
N LEU A 31 16.53 13.66 7.50
CA LEU A 31 15.64 13.21 6.44
C LEU A 31 14.43 14.16 6.31
N THR A 32 14.14 14.60 5.08
CA THR A 32 12.95 15.39 4.78
C THR A 32 11.75 14.45 4.65
N LEU A 33 11.06 14.18 5.77
CA LEU A 33 9.95 13.22 5.81
C LEU A 33 8.65 13.77 5.22
N ASP A 34 8.53 15.09 5.11
CA ASP A 34 7.34 15.77 4.58
C ASP A 34 7.56 16.18 3.11
N ASP A 35 7.56 15.18 2.23
CA ASP A 35 7.55 15.39 0.79
C ASP A 35 6.17 15.87 0.30
N ASP A 36 5.94 17.18 0.41
CA ASP A 36 4.73 17.85 -0.06
C ASP A 36 4.83 18.32 -1.52
N SER A 37 5.76 17.77 -2.31
CA SER A 37 6.00 18.17 -3.71
C SER A 37 4.75 18.07 -4.57
N HIS A 38 3.87 17.13 -4.24
CA HIS A 38 2.61 16.86 -4.95
C HIS A 38 1.45 17.76 -4.50
N ILE A 39 1.67 18.61 -3.48
CA ILE A 39 0.63 19.45 -2.87
C ILE A 39 0.90 20.93 -3.18
N PRO A 40 -0.09 21.66 -3.74
CA PRO A 40 0.01 23.11 -3.94
C PRO A 40 0.36 23.84 -2.62
N PRO A 41 1.20 24.88 -2.66
CA PRO A 41 1.73 25.54 -1.46
C PRO A 41 0.63 26.04 -0.52
N GLU A 42 -0.47 26.56 -1.08
CA GLU A 42 -1.66 27.04 -0.37
C GLU A 42 -2.28 25.97 0.55
N LEU A 43 -2.20 24.69 0.16
CA LEU A 43 -2.89 23.57 0.80
C LEU A 43 -2.01 22.81 1.80
N ARG A 44 -0.68 22.98 1.75
CA ARG A 44 0.27 22.17 2.55
C ARG A 44 0.01 22.27 4.05
N ALA A 45 -0.26 23.48 4.55
CA ALA A 45 -0.54 23.68 5.97
C ALA A 45 -1.79 22.91 6.43
N GLY A 46 -2.85 22.91 5.62
CA GLY A 46 -4.08 22.17 5.91
C GLY A 46 -3.86 20.65 5.90
N TYR A 47 -3.18 20.13 4.87
CA TYR A 47 -2.87 18.70 4.77
C TYR A 47 -1.95 18.21 5.88
N ARG A 48 -0.93 18.99 6.27
CA ARG A 48 -0.05 18.65 7.41
C ARG A 48 -0.83 18.59 8.73
N LEU A 49 -1.74 19.52 8.96
CA LEU A 49 -2.58 19.52 10.17
C LEU A 49 -3.46 18.27 10.24
N LEU A 50 -4.10 17.92 9.12
CA LEU A 50 -4.93 16.71 9.02
C LEU A 50 -4.10 15.43 9.19
N LYS A 51 -2.92 15.34 8.55
CA LYS A 51 -1.96 14.23 8.71
C LYS A 51 -1.56 14.06 10.18
N ASN A 52 -1.19 15.15 10.86
CA ASN A 52 -0.78 15.13 12.26
C ASN A 52 -1.93 14.77 13.22
N ALA A 53 -3.17 15.11 12.86
CA ALA A 53 -4.36 14.73 13.61
C ALA A 53 -4.79 13.26 13.39
N GLY A 54 -4.09 12.52 12.52
CA GLY A 54 -4.46 11.15 12.16
C GLY A 54 -5.73 11.07 11.31
N CYS A 55 -6.15 12.18 10.70
CA CYS A 55 -7.29 12.19 9.79
C CYS A 55 -6.92 11.46 8.51
N LEU A 56 -7.67 10.42 8.19
CA LEU A 56 -7.48 9.64 6.99
C LEU A 56 -8.23 10.35 5.84
N PRO A 57 -7.61 10.59 4.68
CA PRO A 57 -8.32 11.10 3.50
C PRO A 57 -9.56 10.24 3.20
N PRO A 58 -10.66 10.85 2.72
CA PRO A 58 -11.92 10.12 2.52
C PRO A 58 -11.78 8.92 1.58
N GLU A 59 -10.85 8.99 0.63
CA GLU A 59 -10.51 7.89 -0.27
C GLU A 59 -9.92 6.69 0.48
N LEU A 60 -9.05 6.97 1.45
CA LEU A 60 -8.41 5.96 2.27
C LEU A 60 -9.36 5.41 3.34
N GLU A 61 -10.30 6.22 3.86
CA GLU A 61 -11.37 5.75 4.75
C GLU A 61 -12.26 4.72 4.05
N GLN A 62 -12.69 5.01 2.82
CA GLN A 62 -13.47 4.08 2.02
C GLN A 62 -12.69 2.78 1.72
N ARG A 63 -11.39 2.86 1.43
CA ARG A 63 -10.56 1.66 1.27
C ARG A 63 -10.50 0.83 2.56
N ARG A 64 -10.34 1.49 3.71
CA ARG A 64 -10.31 0.80 5.02
C ARG A 64 -11.63 0.09 5.30
N GLU A 65 -12.76 0.75 5.05
CA GLU A 65 -14.09 0.14 5.18
C GLU A 65 -14.23 -1.06 4.25
N ALA A 66 -13.75 -0.96 3.00
CA ALA A 66 -13.82 -2.05 2.03
C ALA A 66 -13.05 -3.30 2.50
N ILE A 67 -11.86 -3.12 3.07
CA ILE A 67 -11.05 -4.21 3.64
C ILE A 67 -11.76 -4.83 4.84
N GLN A 68 -12.32 -4.02 5.74
CA GLN A 68 -13.08 -4.52 6.89
C GLN A 68 -14.28 -5.36 6.46
N LEU A 69 -15.01 -4.93 5.43
CA LEU A 69 -16.12 -5.69 4.87
C LEU A 69 -15.67 -7.03 4.27
N LEU A 70 -14.48 -7.09 3.63
CA LEU A 70 -13.91 -8.36 3.15
C LEU A 70 -13.56 -9.30 4.31
N GLU A 71 -12.94 -8.79 5.37
CA GLU A 71 -12.61 -9.59 6.56
C GLU A 71 -13.88 -10.17 7.21
N ILE A 72 -14.93 -9.36 7.30
CA ILE A 72 -16.24 -9.80 7.79
C ILE A 72 -16.80 -10.91 6.88
N LEU A 73 -16.75 -10.74 5.56
CA LEU A 73 -17.21 -11.77 4.61
C LEU A 73 -16.38 -13.06 4.68
N ALA A 74 -15.09 -12.96 4.99
CA ALA A 74 -14.24 -14.13 5.18
C ALA A 74 -14.59 -14.92 6.46
N GLY A 75 -15.09 -14.23 7.50
CA GLY A 75 -15.52 -14.84 8.76
C GLY A 75 -16.96 -15.37 8.77
N ILE A 76 -17.81 -14.93 7.85
CA ILE A 76 -19.24 -15.29 7.80
C ILE A 76 -19.50 -16.47 6.87
N ARG A 77 -20.41 -17.37 7.26
CA ARG A 77 -20.90 -18.45 6.39
C ARG A 77 -21.79 -17.90 5.28
N LYS A 78 -21.61 -18.39 4.05
CA LYS A 78 -22.34 -17.92 2.85
C LYS A 78 -23.87 -18.05 2.93
N ASP A 79 -24.37 -18.94 3.76
CA ASP A 79 -25.81 -19.20 3.93
C ASP A 79 -26.49 -18.24 4.93
N ASP A 80 -25.72 -17.39 5.60
CA ASP A 80 -26.24 -16.39 6.53
C ASP A 80 -26.83 -15.19 5.76
N PRO A 81 -28.06 -14.71 6.07
CA PRO A 81 -28.62 -13.49 5.49
C PRO A 81 -27.68 -12.27 5.58
N SER A 82 -26.88 -12.19 6.66
CA SER A 82 -25.90 -11.11 6.84
C SER A 82 -24.81 -11.10 5.77
N TYR A 83 -24.50 -12.25 5.15
CA TYR A 83 -23.53 -12.33 4.06
C TYR A 83 -23.97 -11.51 2.84
N GLN A 84 -25.26 -11.58 2.49
CA GLN A 84 -25.81 -10.86 1.34
C GLN A 84 -25.82 -9.34 1.57
N GLU A 85 -26.09 -8.90 2.79
CA GLU A 85 -26.10 -7.48 3.16
C GLU A 85 -24.69 -6.88 3.10
N VAL A 86 -23.72 -7.56 3.71
CA VAL A 86 -22.31 -7.13 3.72
C VAL A 86 -21.74 -7.14 2.29
N SER A 87 -22.06 -8.17 1.49
CA SER A 87 -21.66 -8.25 0.08
C SER A 87 -22.22 -7.09 -0.76
N ARG A 88 -23.51 -6.75 -0.61
CA ARG A 88 -24.10 -5.59 -1.29
C ARG A 88 -23.42 -4.28 -0.92
N ARG A 89 -23.11 -4.09 0.37
CA ARG A 89 -22.43 -2.89 0.86
C ARG A 89 -21.03 -2.78 0.25
N LEU A 90 -20.31 -3.89 0.18
CA LEU A 90 -19.00 -3.96 -0.45
C LEU A 90 -19.06 -3.62 -1.94
N SER A 91 -20.02 -4.17 -2.70
CA SER A 91 -20.17 -3.86 -4.13
C SER A 91 -20.51 -2.38 -4.39
N LEU A 92 -21.32 -1.76 -3.53
CA LEU A 92 -21.63 -0.34 -3.61
C LEU A 92 -20.39 0.52 -3.36
N LEU A 93 -19.60 0.16 -2.35
CA LEU A 93 -18.37 0.86 -2.00
C LEU A 93 -17.31 0.71 -3.10
N GLU A 94 -17.17 -0.48 -3.68
CA GLU A 94 -16.31 -0.73 -4.83
C GLU A 94 -16.70 0.14 -6.04
N LEU A 95 -18.00 0.26 -6.34
CA LEU A 95 -18.49 1.12 -7.42
C LEU A 95 -18.13 2.60 -7.18
N LYS A 96 -18.28 3.09 -5.94
CA LYS A 96 -17.91 4.47 -5.57
C LYS A 96 -16.41 4.72 -5.76
N LEU A 97 -15.57 3.78 -5.34
CA LEU A 97 -14.12 3.88 -5.51
C LEU A 97 -13.73 3.93 -7.00
N ARG A 98 -14.35 3.09 -7.84
CA ARG A 98 -14.14 3.11 -9.30
C ARG A 98 -14.54 4.45 -9.93
N GLN A 99 -15.68 5.01 -9.53
CA GLN A 99 -16.14 6.33 -10.00
C GLN A 99 -15.18 7.47 -9.59
N ALA A 100 -14.56 7.36 -8.43
CA ALA A 100 -13.53 8.29 -7.95
C ALA A 100 -12.15 8.09 -8.64
N GLY A 101 -12.02 7.13 -9.57
CA GLY A 101 -10.77 6.84 -10.26
C GLY A 101 -9.74 6.07 -9.42
N LEU A 102 -10.17 5.46 -8.29
CA LEU A 102 -9.29 4.70 -7.41
C LEU A 102 -9.24 3.22 -7.83
N SER A 103 -8.05 2.61 -7.81
CA SER A 103 -7.91 1.16 -8.04
C SER A 103 -8.67 0.37 -6.96
N THR A 104 -9.37 -0.68 -7.40
CA THR A 104 -10.12 -1.64 -6.58
C THR A 104 -9.50 -3.05 -6.60
N GLU A 105 -8.35 -3.21 -7.26
CA GLU A 105 -7.64 -4.49 -7.39
C GLU A 105 -7.26 -5.10 -6.04
N PHE A 106 -7.07 -4.25 -5.02
CA PHE A 106 -6.79 -4.69 -3.65
C PHE A 106 -7.91 -5.54 -3.04
N LEU A 107 -9.14 -5.48 -3.57
CA LEU A 107 -10.27 -6.28 -3.08
C LEU A 107 -10.28 -7.71 -3.60
N HIS A 108 -9.71 -7.94 -4.78
CA HIS A 108 -9.91 -9.19 -5.52
C HIS A 108 -8.81 -10.22 -5.28
N GLY A 109 -7.77 -9.90 -4.50
CA GLY A 109 -6.71 -10.85 -4.14
C GLY A 109 -5.86 -11.35 -5.32
N GLU A 110 -6.18 -10.97 -6.56
CA GLU A 110 -5.52 -11.49 -7.76
C GLU A 110 -4.01 -11.28 -7.76
N TYR A 111 -3.52 -10.23 -7.08
CA TYR A 111 -2.10 -10.01 -6.90
C TYR A 111 -1.43 -11.09 -6.05
N ALA A 112 -2.08 -11.49 -4.95
CA ALA A 112 -1.58 -12.55 -4.08
C ALA A 112 -1.57 -13.91 -4.80
N ASP A 113 -2.61 -14.23 -5.56
CA ASP A 113 -2.68 -15.48 -6.33
C ASP A 113 -1.63 -15.55 -7.45
N LYS A 114 -1.47 -14.46 -8.21
CA LYS A 114 -0.42 -14.35 -9.24
C LYS A 114 0.99 -14.41 -8.64
N LEU A 115 1.17 -13.88 -7.43
CA LEU A 115 2.44 -13.90 -6.71
C LEU A 115 2.74 -15.29 -6.12
N LEU A 116 1.73 -15.98 -5.57
CA LEU A 116 1.84 -17.37 -5.11
C LEU A 116 2.14 -18.32 -6.26
N GLN A 117 1.51 -18.14 -7.44
CA GLN A 117 1.85 -18.89 -8.65
C GLN A 117 3.32 -18.68 -9.03
N LYS A 118 3.80 -17.43 -9.08
CA LYS A 118 5.22 -17.14 -9.37
C LYS A 118 6.21 -17.68 -8.34
N ILE A 119 5.82 -17.80 -7.08
CA ILE A 119 6.67 -18.35 -6.01
C ILE A 119 6.69 -19.89 -6.07
N ASN A 120 5.56 -20.52 -6.40
CA ASN A 120 5.42 -21.98 -6.49
C ASN A 120 5.88 -22.56 -7.83
N ASP A 121 5.92 -21.79 -8.91
CA ASP A 121 6.48 -22.19 -10.22
C ASP A 121 8.03 -22.20 -10.24
N LYS A 122 8.68 -22.54 -9.13
CA LYS A 122 10.14 -22.73 -9.03
C LYS A 122 10.54 -24.18 -8.86
#